data_AF-A0A9E2E493-F1
#
_entry.id   AF-A0A9E2E493-F1
#
_cell.length_a   1.000
_cell.length_b   1.000
_cell.length_c   1.000
_cell.angle_alpha   90.00
_cell.angle_beta   90.00
_cell.angle_gamma   90.00
#
_symmetry.space_group_name_H-M   'P 1'
#
loop_
_entity.id
_entity.type
_entity.pdbx_description
1 polymer ?
#
loop_
_entity_poly.entity_id
_entity_poly.type
_entity_poly.pdbx_seq_one_letter_code
_entity_poly.pdbx_strand_id
1 'polypeptide(L)'
;MPGATGCYASLAADEGMIGIAMCNDTPTVTVPGARGPVLGSNPIAYAVPAGEQLVLHDIATSTVAGGKVFSAAALGESIPEGWIVDEQGRPGTDP
;
A
#
# COMPACT_ATOMS: atom_id res chain seq x y z
N MET A 1 -4.09 4.62 -9.19
CA MET A 1 -4.12 4.24 -7.76
C MET A 1 -5.09 3.08 -7.65
N PRO A 2 -4.66 1.90 -7.21
CA PRO A 2 -5.58 0.81 -6.98
C PRO A 2 -6.60 1.26 -5.93
N GLY A 3 -7.89 0.92 -6.12
CA GLY A 3 -8.90 1.11 -5.09
C GLY A 3 -8.59 0.24 -3.86
N ALA A 4 -9.53 0.16 -2.91
CA ALA A 4 -9.40 -0.76 -1.78
C ALA A 4 -9.37 -2.21 -2.29
N THR A 5 -8.20 -2.86 -2.26
CA THR A 5 -8.04 -4.23 -2.81
C THR A 5 -8.83 -5.24 -1.97
N GLY A 6 -9.04 -4.93 -0.69
CA GLY A 6 -9.85 -5.69 0.25
C GLY A 6 -11.31 -5.84 -0.15
N CYS A 7 -11.89 -4.93 -0.95
CA CYS A 7 -13.29 -5.08 -1.38
C CYS A 7 -13.47 -6.30 -2.30
N TYR A 8 -12.45 -6.67 -3.07
CA TYR A 8 -12.50 -7.87 -3.92
C TYR A 8 -12.28 -9.14 -3.13
N ALA A 9 -11.40 -9.09 -2.11
CA ALA A 9 -11.21 -10.22 -1.21
C ALA A 9 -12.48 -10.51 -0.40
N SER A 10 -13.19 -9.48 0.07
CA SER A 10 -14.41 -9.67 0.86
C SER A 10 -15.54 -10.35 0.09
N LEU A 11 -15.65 -10.14 -1.23
CA LEU A 11 -16.67 -10.80 -2.07
C LEU A 11 -16.63 -12.33 -1.96
N ALA A 12 -15.45 -12.92 -1.85
CA ALA A 12 -15.32 -14.37 -1.65
C ALA A 12 -15.66 -14.78 -0.21
N ALA A 13 -15.28 -13.96 0.77
CA ALA A 13 -15.53 -14.22 2.19
C ALA A 13 -17.01 -14.11 2.56
N ASP A 14 -17.76 -13.22 1.92
CA ASP A 14 -19.21 -13.10 2.06
C ASP A 14 -19.94 -14.38 1.60
N GLU A 15 -19.34 -15.13 0.69
CA GLU A 15 -19.82 -16.45 0.21
C GLU A 15 -19.21 -17.62 0.99
N GLY A 16 -18.61 -17.37 2.15
CA GLY A 16 -18.01 -18.40 3.01
C GLY A 16 -16.71 -19.00 2.48
N MET A 17 -16.03 -18.34 1.53
CA MET A 17 -14.74 -18.76 0.96
C MET A 17 -13.57 -17.90 1.46
N ILE A 18 -12.33 -18.35 1.23
CA ILE A 18 -11.15 -17.50 1.42
C ILE A 18 -10.96 -16.65 0.17
N GLY A 19 -10.90 -15.33 0.34
CA GLY A 19 -10.61 -14.38 -0.72
C GLY A 19 -9.18 -13.88 -0.67
N ILE A 20 -8.51 -13.82 -1.82
CA ILE A 20 -7.21 -13.16 -1.99
C ILE A 20 -7.29 -12.28 -3.22
N ALA A 21 -6.86 -11.02 -3.08
CA ALA A 21 -6.81 -10.06 -4.17
C ALA A 21 -5.45 -9.34 -4.17
N MET A 22 -4.93 -9.09 -5.37
CA MET A 22 -3.65 -8.40 -5.58
C MET A 22 -3.78 -7.47 -6.78
N CYS A 23 -3.08 -6.34 -6.75
CA CYS A 23 -3.04 -5.40 -7.86
C CYS A 23 -1.65 -4.79 -7.99
N ASN A 24 -1.26 -4.38 -9.19
CA ASN A 24 -0.08 -3.56 -9.43
C ASN A 24 -0.48 -2.11 -9.77
N ASP A 25 0.43 -1.17 -9.56
CA ASP A 25 0.23 0.24 -9.94
C ASP A 25 1.50 0.89 -10.51
N THR A 26 1.39 2.17 -10.86
CA THR A 26 2.48 2.96 -11.44
C THR A 26 3.69 2.96 -10.50
N PRO A 27 4.92 2.79 -11.01
CA PRO A 27 6.11 2.80 -10.18
C PRO A 27 6.24 4.07 -9.34
N THR A 28 6.26 3.90 -8.02
CA THR A 28 6.41 4.96 -7.00
C THR A 28 7.29 4.54 -5.83
N VAL A 29 7.62 3.24 -5.73
CA VAL A 29 8.38 2.63 -4.64
C VAL A 29 9.77 2.29 -5.16
N THR A 30 10.80 2.72 -4.43
CA THR A 30 12.18 2.31 -4.70
C THR A 30 12.52 0.97 -4.04
N VAL A 31 13.61 0.35 -4.45
CA VAL A 31 14.13 -0.89 -3.86
C VAL A 31 15.61 -0.72 -3.50
N PRO A 32 16.15 -1.49 -2.54
CA PRO A 32 17.55 -1.41 -2.18
C PRO A 32 18.49 -1.50 -3.40
N GLY A 33 19.34 -0.48 -3.58
CA GLY A 33 20.28 -0.40 -4.70
C GLY A 33 19.75 0.28 -5.98
N ALA A 34 18.47 0.64 -6.05
CA ALA A 34 17.92 1.40 -7.16
C ALA A 34 18.18 2.92 -7.00
N ARG A 35 18.22 3.62 -8.14
CA ARG A 35 18.20 5.10 -8.20
C ARG A 35 16.89 5.52 -8.85
N GLY A 36 15.83 5.63 -8.04
CA GLY A 36 14.49 5.99 -8.48
C GLY A 36 13.42 4.92 -8.19
N PRO A 37 12.16 5.18 -8.59
CA PRO A 37 11.05 4.25 -8.40
C PRO A 37 11.16 3.06 -9.37
N VAL A 38 10.86 1.87 -8.86
CA VAL A 38 10.95 0.59 -9.60
C VAL A 38 9.63 -0.16 -9.54
N LEU A 39 8.98 -0.18 -8.39
CA LEU A 39 7.74 -0.91 -8.15
C LEU A 39 6.59 0.04 -7.83
N GLY A 40 5.39 -0.45 -8.03
CA GLY A 40 4.21 0.12 -7.44
C GLY A 40 4.10 -0.18 -5.93
N SER A 41 3.10 0.41 -5.26
CA SER A 41 2.68 0.05 -3.91
C SER A 41 2.13 -1.38 -3.83
N ASN A 42 1.68 -1.90 -4.98
CA ASN A 42 1.34 -3.31 -5.24
C ASN A 42 0.62 -4.00 -4.07
N PRO A 43 -0.61 -3.58 -3.71
CA PRO A 43 -1.27 -4.09 -2.52
C PRO A 43 -1.60 -5.58 -2.61
N ILE A 44 -1.65 -6.20 -1.43
CA ILE A 44 -2.17 -7.56 -1.22
C ILE A 44 -3.26 -7.48 -0.15
N ALA A 45 -4.40 -8.11 -0.46
CA ALA A 45 -5.49 -8.25 0.49
C ALA A 45 -5.93 -9.71 0.61
N TYR A 46 -6.34 -10.11 1.81
CA TYR A 46 -7.01 -11.38 2.05
C TYR A 46 -8.19 -11.20 3.00
N ALA A 47 -9.21 -12.02 2.78
CA ALA A 47 -10.41 -12.09 3.62
C ALA A 47 -10.69 -13.55 3.96
N VAL A 48 -10.87 -13.84 5.25
CA VAL A 48 -11.13 -15.19 5.76
C VAL A 48 -12.37 -15.17 6.68
N PRO A 49 -13.38 -16.02 6.43
CA PRO A 49 -14.50 -16.20 7.35
C PRO A 49 -14.03 -16.69 8.72
N ALA A 50 -14.50 -16.04 9.78
CA ALA A 50 -14.13 -16.32 11.17
C ALA A 50 -15.37 -16.36 12.07
N GLY A 51 -16.27 -17.31 11.78
CA GLY A 51 -17.58 -17.40 12.43
C GLY A 51 -18.54 -16.36 11.88
N GLU A 52 -19.10 -15.51 12.76
CA GLU A 52 -19.99 -14.40 12.37
C GLU A 52 -19.23 -13.15 11.90
N GLN A 53 -17.89 -13.18 11.92
CA GLN A 53 -17.02 -12.07 11.53
C GLN A 53 -16.13 -12.46 10.34
N LEU A 54 -15.53 -11.45 9.72
CA LEU A 54 -14.50 -11.61 8.70
C LEU A 54 -13.16 -11.10 9.23
N VAL A 55 -12.10 -11.87 9.02
CA VAL A 55 -10.72 -11.37 9.11
C VAL A 55 -10.37 -10.78 7.75
N LEU A 56 -10.34 -9.45 7.65
CA LEU A 56 -9.93 -8.72 6.45
C LEU A 56 -8.59 -8.03 6.68
N HIS A 57 -7.62 -8.29 5.82
CA HIS A 57 -6.33 -7.62 5.79
C HIS A 57 -6.14 -7.03 4.40
N ASP A 58 -5.85 -5.74 4.30
CA ASP A 58 -5.59 -5.02 3.06
C ASP A 58 -4.40 -4.08 3.28
N ILE A 59 -3.26 -4.36 2.65
CA ILE A 59 -2.02 -3.60 2.83
C ILE A 59 -1.37 -3.26 1.51
N ALA A 60 -0.73 -2.11 1.46
CA ALA A 60 0.32 -1.85 0.49
C ALA A 60 1.60 -2.62 0.86
N THR A 61 2.35 -3.06 -0.13
CA THR A 61 3.68 -3.68 0.07
C THR A 61 4.80 -2.65 0.25
N SER A 62 4.49 -1.37 0.10
CA SER A 62 5.36 -0.25 0.45
C SER A 62 5.36 0.01 1.96
N THR A 63 6.40 0.70 2.46
CA THR A 63 6.50 1.15 3.86
C THR A 63 5.28 1.96 4.32
N VAL A 64 4.72 2.75 3.40
CA VAL A 64 3.52 3.55 3.62
C VAL A 64 2.66 3.59 2.36
N ALA A 65 1.34 3.70 2.52
CA ALA A 65 0.46 3.99 1.40
C ALA A 65 0.78 5.36 0.79
N GLY A 66 0.97 5.43 -0.53
CA GLY A 66 1.31 6.68 -1.22
C GLY A 66 0.31 7.81 -0.96
N GLY A 67 -0.98 7.49 -0.76
CA GLY A 67 -2.00 8.48 -0.39
C GLY A 67 -1.70 9.26 0.89
N LYS A 68 -1.00 8.67 1.86
CA LYS A 68 -0.57 9.37 3.08
C LYS A 68 0.53 10.39 2.80
N VAL A 69 1.48 10.04 1.92
CA VAL A 69 2.55 10.96 1.50
C VAL A 69 1.95 12.14 0.72
N PHE A 70 1.08 11.86 -0.27
CA PHE A 70 0.41 12.92 -1.03
C PHE A 70 -0.47 13.83 -0.15
N SER A 71 -1.13 13.27 0.86
CA SER A 71 -1.91 14.06 1.81
C SER A 71 -1.02 14.98 2.64
N ALA A 72 0.11 14.49 3.15
CA ALA A 72 1.06 15.30 3.92
C ALA A 72 1.64 16.43 3.06
N ALA A 73 2.02 16.14 1.80
CA ALA A 73 2.48 17.14 0.84
C ALA A 73 1.44 18.25 0.62
N ALA A 74 0.17 17.88 0.45
CA ALA A 74 -0.93 18.83 0.24
C ALA A 74 -1.20 19.71 1.48
N LEU A 75 -0.91 19.20 2.67
CA LEU A 75 -1.07 19.90 3.95
C LEU A 75 0.19 20.69 4.37
N GLY A 76 1.31 20.52 3.66
CA GLY A 76 2.60 21.09 4.07
C GLY A 76 3.13 20.48 5.37
N GLU A 77 2.77 19.23 5.67
CA GLU A 77 3.16 18.52 6.88
C GLU A 77 4.39 17.65 6.61
N SER A 78 5.29 17.57 7.59
CA SER A 78 6.40 16.62 7.53
C SER A 78 5.92 15.19 7.72
N ILE A 79 6.69 14.24 7.19
CA ILE A 79 6.43 12.81 7.31
C ILE A 79 7.54 12.09 8.09
N PRO A 80 7.26 10.91 8.67
CA PRO A 80 8.29 10.10 9.31
C PRO A 80 9.45 9.75 8.35
N GLU A 81 10.66 9.69 8.90
CA GLU A 81 11.84 9.24 8.16
C GLU A 81 11.64 7.81 7.64
N GLY A 82 12.12 7.55 6.42
CA GLY A 82 12.02 6.24 5.77
C GLY A 82 10.75 6.01 4.96
N TRP A 83 9.81 6.97 4.93
CA TRP A 83 8.65 6.93 4.02
C TRP A 83 9.01 7.26 2.58
N ILE A 84 9.96 8.19 2.40
CA ILE A 84 10.43 8.66 1.10
C ILE A 84 11.97 8.69 1.06
N VAL A 85 12.51 8.79 -0.15
CA VAL A 85 13.94 9.03 -0.39
C VAL A 85 14.13 10.09 -1.47
N ASP A 86 15.28 10.76 -1.44
CA ASP A 86 15.71 11.69 -2.50
C ASP A 86 16.24 10.96 -3.75
N GLU A 87 16.66 11.73 -4.76
CA GLU A 87 17.26 11.20 -6.01
C GLU A 87 18.55 10.40 -5.79
N GLN A 88 19.21 10.59 -4.65
CA GLN A 88 20.42 9.86 -4.25
C GLN A 88 20.09 8.64 -3.36
N GLY A 89 18.81 8.38 -3.09
CA GLY A 89 18.33 7.27 -2.25
C GLY A 89 18.48 7.52 -0.76
N ARG A 90 18.67 8.78 -0.33
CA ARG A 90 18.78 9.14 1.09
C ARG A 90 17.39 9.39 1.68
N PRO A 91 17.09 8.89 2.90
CA PRO A 91 15.81 9.15 3.55
C PRO A 91 15.49 10.65 3.68
N GLY A 92 14.21 11.00 3.51
CA GLY A 92 13.70 12.36 3.67
C GLY A 92 12.43 12.41 4.51
N THR A 93 12.08 13.61 4.96
CA THR A 93 10.87 13.90 5.75
C THR A 93 10.02 15.03 5.16
N ASP A 94 10.47 15.62 4.05
CA ASP A 94 9.79 16.69 3.31
C ASP A 94 9.12 16.09 2.05
N PRO A 95 7.77 16.01 2.01
CA PRO A 95 7.03 15.28 0.98
C PRO A 95 7.08 15.85 -0.45
#